data_AF-A0A5N6MYJ5-F1
#
_entry.id   AF-A0A5N6MYJ5-F1
#
_cell.length_a   1.000
_cell.length_b   1.000
_cell.length_c   1.000
_cell.angle_alpha   90.00
_cell.angle_beta   90.00
_cell.angle_gamma   90.00
#
_symmetry.space_group_name_H-M   'P 1'
#
loop_
_entity.id
_entity.type
_entity.pdbx_description
1 polymer ?
#
loop_
_entity_poly.entity_id
_entity_poly.type
_entity_poly.pdbx_seq_one_letter_code
_entity_poly.pdbx_strand_id
1 'polypeptide(L)'
;MSESFNHFMSMLNDYVKGNTMSIDLIGNLREIAMWASCKGCIQSFVEIYIHEWKIYIQTRILPFNIEDWSTYDVKRFEWGVLESLIEIWIKSVKTYFEYIFESEKQMRNEIFQGLGTDIEDICFEVIIQDYQTQVFNIIYTLSFSNPPPDKIFLILDLYQTLEHFLKETCFIAKPRNPFQATVQPQLLTVLADKISSNLSIFEKVLLYHESSVIFVGPVDPLPRYVMHYLCYLCEHKSTLRKLSLPKLPSIDEDDLVLYSEELKGQSELSRHAIWIIMMIMSNIEGKAKLCEDGSAGHFFAMKNISYIVHEITVHHELKEVIGYDYYDKLIQKLDHAKFNYLRLELEEIIKMRDYGGE
;
A
#
# COMPACT_ATOMS: atom_id res chain seq x y z
N MET A 1 10.48 21.79 -0.81
CA MET A 1 10.13 20.55 -0.06
C MET A 1 11.16 19.43 -0.26
N SER A 2 11.72 19.20 -1.47
CA SER A 2 12.76 18.16 -1.67
C SER A 2 14.10 18.46 -0.98
N GLU A 3 14.48 19.73 -0.80
CA GLU A 3 15.71 20.10 -0.06
C GLU A 3 15.63 19.81 1.44
N SER A 4 14.44 20.00 2.05
CA SER A 4 14.18 19.63 3.46
C SER A 4 14.28 18.12 3.66
N PHE A 5 13.67 17.35 2.74
CA PHE A 5 13.73 15.90 2.75
C PHE A 5 15.15 15.36 2.53
N ASN A 6 15.91 15.91 1.58
CA ASN A 6 17.29 15.48 1.30
C ASN A 6 18.26 15.83 2.44
N HIS A 7 18.08 17.00 3.07
CA HIS A 7 18.84 17.38 4.25
C HIS A 7 18.54 16.45 5.44
N PHE A 8 17.25 16.12 5.63
CA PHE A 8 16.80 15.17 6.62
C PHE A 8 17.36 13.75 6.39
N MET A 9 17.42 13.32 5.14
CA MET A 9 18.01 12.04 4.74
C MET A 9 19.53 11.96 4.95
N SER A 10 20.25 13.05 4.73
CA SER A 10 21.67 13.16 5.09
C SER A 10 21.86 13.07 6.61
N MET A 11 21.03 13.79 7.37
CA MET A 11 21.08 13.72 8.83
C MET A 11 20.80 12.32 9.36
N LEU A 12 19.79 11.61 8.84
CA LEU A 12 19.49 10.23 9.24
C LEU A 12 20.66 9.27 8.97
N ASN A 13 21.30 9.37 7.81
CA ASN A 13 22.44 8.52 7.45
C ASN A 13 23.69 8.82 8.28
N ASP A 14 24.00 10.09 8.50
CA ASP A 14 25.13 10.50 9.35
C ASP A 14 24.86 10.17 10.83
N TYR A 15 23.60 10.19 11.23
CA TYR A 15 23.14 9.85 12.57
C TYR A 15 23.20 8.35 12.87
N VAL A 16 22.76 7.50 11.94
CA VAL A 16 22.89 6.03 12.04
C VAL A 16 24.36 5.60 12.06
N LYS A 17 25.23 6.27 11.30
CA LYS A 17 26.69 6.00 11.33
C LYS A 17 27.40 6.53 12.57
N GLY A 18 26.87 7.57 13.21
CA GLY A 18 27.51 8.23 14.35
C GLY A 18 27.26 7.58 15.72
N ASN A 19 26.28 6.66 15.83
CA ASN A 19 25.72 6.27 17.13
C ASN A 19 25.86 4.78 17.47
N THR A 20 26.94 4.11 17.08
CA THR A 20 27.41 2.94 17.83
C THR A 20 28.01 3.45 19.14
N MET A 21 27.33 3.19 20.27
CA MET A 21 27.85 3.55 21.59
C MET A 21 29.25 2.94 21.78
N SER A 22 30.20 3.71 22.30
CA SER A 22 31.57 3.21 22.53
C SER A 22 31.54 2.00 23.46
N ILE A 23 32.27 0.95 23.11
CA ILE A 23 32.42 -0.28 23.91
C ILE A 23 32.83 0.06 25.36
N ASP A 24 33.66 1.09 25.54
CA ASP A 24 34.11 1.56 26.85
C ASP A 24 32.95 2.08 27.72
N LEU A 25 31.95 2.73 27.11
CA LEU A 25 30.79 3.24 27.84
C LEU A 25 29.86 2.11 28.28
N ILE A 26 29.67 1.09 27.43
CA ILE A 26 28.89 -0.11 27.77
C ILE A 26 29.57 -0.87 28.92
N GLY A 27 30.89 -0.99 28.87
CA GLY A 27 31.70 -1.57 29.95
C GLY A 27 31.50 -0.86 31.30
N ASN A 28 31.57 0.48 31.30
CA ASN A 28 31.35 1.28 32.51
C ASN A 28 29.92 1.11 33.06
N LEU A 29 28.90 1.10 32.20
CA LEU A 29 27.51 0.87 32.62
C LEU A 29 27.31 -0.52 33.22
N ARG A 30 27.98 -1.54 32.66
CA ARG A 30 28.00 -2.90 33.23
C ARG A 30 28.63 -2.92 34.62
N GLU A 31 29.76 -2.23 34.83
CA GLU A 31 30.39 -2.14 36.16
C GLU A 31 29.48 -1.50 37.19
N ILE A 32 28.79 -0.42 36.82
CA ILE A 32 27.80 0.25 37.70
C ILE A 32 26.62 -0.69 38.00
N ALA A 33 26.12 -1.42 36.99
CA ALA A 33 25.04 -2.38 37.17
C ALA A 33 25.45 -3.54 38.10
N MET A 34 26.66 -4.08 37.95
CA MET A 34 27.22 -5.10 38.84
C MET A 34 27.33 -4.57 40.28
N TRP A 35 27.87 -3.35 40.45
CA TRP A 35 27.97 -2.71 41.75
C TRP A 35 26.59 -2.52 42.40
N ALA A 36 25.61 -2.06 41.64
CA ALA A 36 24.23 -1.88 42.12
C ALA A 36 23.59 -3.21 42.53
N SER A 37 23.83 -4.29 41.78
CA SER A 37 23.40 -5.64 42.13
C SER A 37 24.04 -6.11 43.44
N CYS A 38 25.35 -5.95 43.61
CA CYS A 38 26.04 -6.29 44.86
C CYS A 38 25.55 -5.49 46.08
N LYS A 39 25.02 -4.29 45.87
CA LYS A 39 24.46 -3.43 46.93
C LYS A 39 22.96 -3.61 47.15
N GLY A 40 22.29 -4.45 46.36
CA GLY A 40 20.84 -4.67 46.44
C GLY A 40 20.00 -3.51 45.91
N CYS A 41 20.57 -2.61 45.10
CA CYS A 41 19.88 -1.45 44.52
C CYS A 41 19.75 -1.50 42.99
N ILE A 42 19.80 -2.72 42.41
CA ILE A 42 19.69 -2.93 40.95
C ILE A 42 18.41 -2.33 40.34
N GLN A 43 17.31 -2.32 41.10
CA GLN A 43 16.03 -1.76 40.63
C GLN A 43 16.13 -0.26 40.34
N SER A 44 16.83 0.51 41.18
CA SER A 44 17.04 1.94 40.94
C SER A 44 17.91 2.20 39.72
N PHE A 45 18.91 1.34 39.45
CA PHE A 45 19.70 1.42 38.22
C PHE A 45 18.84 1.14 36.98
N VAL A 46 17.99 0.11 37.04
CA VAL A 46 17.05 -0.24 35.97
C VAL A 46 16.09 0.91 35.67
N GLU A 47 15.51 1.54 36.70
CA GLU A 47 14.61 2.70 36.53
C GLU A 47 15.30 3.87 35.82
N ILE A 48 16.55 4.19 36.18
CA ILE A 48 17.34 5.22 35.51
C ILE A 48 17.66 4.82 34.07
N TYR A 49 18.09 3.59 33.84
CA TYR A 49 18.38 3.08 32.49
C TYR A 49 17.16 3.20 31.56
N ILE A 50 15.99 2.77 32.04
CA ILE A 50 14.72 2.88 31.29
C ILE A 50 14.40 4.35 31.01
N HIS A 51 14.53 5.23 32.02
CA HIS A 51 14.25 6.65 31.87
C HIS A 51 15.11 7.32 30.78
N GLU A 52 16.43 7.10 30.83
CA GLU A 52 17.36 7.69 29.86
C GLU A 52 17.11 7.14 28.45
N TRP A 53 16.81 5.84 28.31
CA TRP A 53 16.45 5.26 27.03
C TRP A 53 15.13 5.81 26.48
N LYS A 54 14.12 6.03 27.32
CA LYS A 54 12.87 6.66 26.91
C LYS A 54 13.10 8.08 26.40
N ILE A 55 13.89 8.89 27.09
CA ILE A 55 14.26 10.23 26.64
C ILE A 55 15.03 10.17 25.31
N TYR A 56 15.98 9.26 25.19
CA TYR A 56 16.74 9.06 23.96
C TYR A 56 15.81 8.74 22.79
N ILE A 57 14.95 7.73 22.93
CA ILE A 57 13.98 7.34 21.91
C ILE A 57 13.03 8.48 21.57
N GLN A 58 12.42 9.15 22.56
CA GLN A 58 11.50 10.28 22.36
C GLN A 58 12.17 11.44 21.62
N THR A 59 13.40 11.81 21.99
CA THR A 59 14.15 12.88 21.33
C THR A 59 14.43 12.57 19.86
N ARG A 60 14.56 11.29 19.52
CA ARG A 60 14.74 10.85 18.12
C ARG A 60 13.44 10.76 17.35
N ILE A 61 12.33 10.47 18.01
CA ILE A 61 11.02 10.40 17.36
C ILE A 61 10.43 11.79 17.13
N LEU A 62 10.74 12.76 17.99
CA LEU A 62 10.24 14.14 17.95
C LEU A 62 10.30 14.81 16.55
N PRO A 63 11.40 14.71 15.76
CA PRO A 63 11.50 15.34 14.44
C PRO A 63 10.50 14.82 13.41
N PHE A 64 9.89 13.67 13.66
CA PHE A 64 8.88 13.07 12.80
C PHE A 64 7.48 13.60 13.05
N ASN A 65 7.33 14.53 13.99
CA ASN A 65 6.05 15.09 14.40
C ASN A 65 5.02 13.98 14.68
N ILE A 66 5.52 12.88 15.25
CA ILE A 66 4.73 11.85 15.94
C ILE A 66 4.25 12.46 17.28
N GLU A 67 3.67 13.65 17.19
CA GLU A 67 2.84 14.25 18.21
C GLU A 67 1.40 13.81 17.94
N ASP A 68 0.57 13.75 18.98
CA ASP A 68 -0.77 13.18 18.95
C ASP A 68 -1.66 13.81 17.86
N TRP A 69 -1.61 13.27 16.64
CA TRP A 69 -2.58 13.63 15.62
C TRP A 69 -3.94 13.19 16.11
N SER A 70 -4.84 14.15 16.29
CA SER A 70 -6.21 13.80 16.61
C SER A 70 -6.92 13.29 15.35
N THR A 71 -7.98 12.51 15.56
CA THR A 71 -8.86 12.07 14.47
C THR A 71 -9.51 13.25 13.74
N TYR A 72 -9.52 14.44 14.34
CA TYR A 72 -9.99 15.68 13.75
C TYR A 72 -8.96 16.28 12.78
N ASP A 73 -7.67 16.25 13.13
CA ASP A 73 -6.60 16.83 12.32
C ASP A 73 -6.43 16.07 11.00
N VAL A 74 -6.43 14.73 11.06
CA VAL A 74 -6.28 13.86 9.89
C VAL A 74 -7.42 14.05 8.87
N LYS A 75 -8.61 14.45 9.31
CA LYS A 75 -9.74 14.74 8.41
C LYS A 75 -9.65 16.12 7.74
N ARG A 76 -8.83 17.02 8.28
CA ARG A 76 -8.67 18.39 7.78
C ARG A 76 -7.42 18.60 6.94
N PHE A 77 -6.39 17.79 7.14
CA PHE A 77 -5.18 17.91 6.35
C PHE A 77 -5.47 17.70 4.85
N GLU A 78 -4.80 18.51 4.04
CA GLU A 78 -4.73 18.25 2.61
C GLU A 78 -3.96 16.95 2.36
N TRP A 79 -4.40 16.18 1.36
CA TRP A 79 -3.82 14.87 1.07
C TRP A 79 -2.32 14.91 0.76
N GLY A 80 -1.82 15.97 0.12
CA GLY A 80 -0.38 16.11 -0.14
C GLY A 80 0.46 16.25 1.14
N VAL A 81 -0.10 16.87 2.19
CA VAL A 81 0.54 16.94 3.52
C VAL A 81 0.48 15.57 4.18
N LEU A 82 -0.68 14.92 4.15
CA LEU A 82 -0.88 13.62 4.78
C LEU A 82 0.00 12.53 4.13
N GLU A 83 0.15 12.56 2.81
CA GLU A 83 1.05 11.69 2.05
C GLU A 83 2.50 11.85 2.51
N SER A 84 2.99 13.10 2.57
CA SER A 84 4.35 13.39 3.06
C SER A 84 4.55 12.88 4.49
N LEU A 85 3.55 13.07 5.36
CA LEU A 85 3.60 12.61 6.75
C LEU A 85 3.59 11.07 6.86
N ILE A 86 2.80 10.39 6.03
CA ILE A 86 2.75 8.91 5.99
C ILE A 86 4.09 8.35 5.50
N GLU A 87 4.66 8.89 4.42
CA GLU A 87 5.96 8.45 3.89
C GLU A 87 7.08 8.62 4.92
N ILE A 88 7.08 9.79 5.58
CA ILE A 88 7.99 10.10 6.67
C ILE A 88 7.83 9.08 7.79
N TRP A 89 6.59 8.82 8.24
CA TRP A 89 6.30 7.84 9.29
C TRP A 89 6.77 6.43 8.91
N ILE A 90 6.46 5.95 7.71
CA ILE A 90 6.85 4.61 7.23
C ILE A 90 8.37 4.46 7.31
N LYS A 91 9.10 5.47 6.84
CA LYS A 91 10.55 5.48 6.84
C LYS A 91 11.13 5.51 8.26
N SER A 92 10.56 6.35 9.12
CA SER A 92 10.93 6.46 10.54
C SER A 92 10.83 5.11 11.22
N VAL A 93 9.68 4.47 11.08
CA VAL A 93 9.38 3.20 11.73
C VAL A 93 10.35 2.14 11.25
N LYS A 94 10.59 2.02 9.93
CA LYS A 94 11.56 1.06 9.37
C LYS A 94 12.97 1.30 9.90
N THR A 95 13.49 2.52 9.80
CA THR A 95 14.87 2.84 10.22
C THR A 95 15.08 2.68 11.72
N TYR A 96 14.13 3.14 12.53
CA TYR A 96 14.22 2.95 13.98
C TYR A 96 14.04 1.51 14.39
N PHE A 97 13.18 0.79 13.67
CA PHE A 97 13.00 -0.62 13.93
C PHE A 97 14.30 -1.39 13.76
N GLU A 98 14.93 -1.21 12.60
CA GLU A 98 16.15 -1.93 12.23
C GLU A 98 17.37 -1.54 13.10
N TYR A 99 17.49 -0.27 13.47
CA TYR A 99 18.69 0.23 14.15
C TYR A 99 18.55 0.36 15.67
N ILE A 100 17.50 1.03 16.16
CA ILE A 100 17.38 1.33 17.59
C ILE A 100 17.08 0.07 18.39
N PHE A 101 16.16 -0.79 17.92
CA PHE A 101 15.84 -2.00 18.68
C PHE A 101 16.96 -3.02 18.70
N GLU A 102 17.69 -3.19 17.58
CA GLU A 102 18.83 -4.09 17.58
C GLU A 102 19.95 -3.56 18.48
N SER A 103 20.18 -2.23 18.49
CA SER A 103 21.15 -1.60 19.38
C SER A 103 20.78 -1.72 20.86
N GLU A 104 19.51 -1.53 21.23
CA GLU A 104 19.03 -1.70 22.61
C GLU A 104 19.23 -3.16 23.04
N LYS A 105 18.80 -4.10 22.19
CA LYS A 105 18.86 -5.53 22.48
C LYS A 105 20.30 -5.99 22.71
N GLN A 106 21.23 -5.53 21.89
CA GLN A 106 22.66 -5.80 22.08
C GLN A 106 23.16 -5.22 23.41
N MET A 107 22.91 -3.93 23.65
CA MET A 107 23.43 -3.23 24.82
C MET A 107 22.88 -3.80 26.13
N ARG A 108 21.59 -4.13 26.16
CA ARG A 108 20.95 -4.78 27.30
C ARG A 108 21.61 -6.12 27.63
N ASN A 109 21.80 -6.97 26.63
CA ASN A 109 22.46 -8.26 26.82
C ASN A 109 23.88 -8.05 27.38
N GLU A 110 24.60 -7.03 26.95
CA GLU A 110 25.94 -6.73 27.47
C GLU A 110 25.94 -6.15 28.89
N ILE A 111 24.95 -5.33 29.27
CA ILE A 111 24.90 -4.68 30.60
C ILE A 111 24.35 -5.60 31.68
N PHE A 112 23.25 -6.30 31.39
CA PHE A 112 22.47 -7.02 32.39
C PHE A 112 22.78 -8.51 32.50
N GLN A 113 23.60 -9.05 31.60
CA GLN A 113 23.93 -10.48 31.60
C GLN A 113 24.44 -10.95 32.96
N GLY A 114 23.65 -11.83 33.58
CA GLY A 114 23.93 -12.46 34.87
C GLY A 114 23.47 -11.67 36.10
N LEU A 115 22.76 -10.54 35.95
CA LEU A 115 22.35 -9.65 37.05
C LEU A 115 20.95 -9.92 37.62
N GLY A 116 20.18 -10.86 37.05
CA GLY A 116 18.89 -11.31 37.58
C GLY A 116 18.10 -12.14 36.57
N THR A 117 17.09 -12.86 37.04
CA THR A 117 16.12 -13.53 36.15
C THR A 117 15.11 -12.50 35.64
N ASP A 118 14.92 -12.42 34.33
CA ASP A 118 13.92 -11.62 33.62
C ASP A 118 14.07 -10.08 33.64
N ILE A 119 15.09 -9.50 34.29
CA ILE A 119 15.32 -8.04 34.31
C ILE A 119 15.52 -7.49 32.89
N GLU A 120 16.28 -8.22 32.07
CA GLU A 120 16.52 -7.88 30.67
C GLU A 120 15.19 -7.72 29.91
N ASP A 121 14.35 -8.75 29.96
CA ASP A 121 13.08 -8.75 29.21
C ASP A 121 12.12 -7.66 29.71
N ILE A 122 12.06 -7.42 31.03
CA ILE A 122 11.20 -6.38 31.61
C ILE A 122 11.65 -4.97 31.18
N CYS A 123 12.95 -4.68 31.22
CA CYS A 123 13.49 -3.38 30.77
C CYS A 123 13.08 -3.08 29.33
N PHE A 124 13.29 -4.06 28.45
CA PHE A 124 12.98 -3.95 27.03
C PHE A 124 11.49 -3.73 26.77
N GLU A 125 10.64 -4.52 27.43
CA GLU A 125 9.19 -4.39 27.32
C GLU A 125 8.72 -2.98 27.71
N VAL A 126 9.23 -2.44 28.82
CA VAL A 126 8.83 -1.10 29.32
C VAL A 126 9.32 0.03 28.42
N ILE A 127 10.51 -0.07 27.84
CA ILE A 127 11.06 0.94 26.93
C ILE A 127 10.24 1.00 25.63
N ILE A 128 9.82 -0.16 25.12
CA ILE A 128 9.20 -0.26 23.79
C ILE A 128 7.70 -0.06 23.83
N GLN A 129 7.04 -0.34 24.96
CA GLN A 129 5.61 -0.17 25.10
C GLN A 129 5.14 1.26 24.77
N ASP A 130 5.88 2.28 25.19
CA ASP A 130 5.54 3.68 24.92
C ASP A 130 5.64 3.97 23.41
N TYR A 131 6.70 3.48 22.78
CA TYR A 131 6.91 3.62 21.33
C TYR A 131 5.82 2.90 20.53
N GLN A 132 5.52 1.64 20.88
CA GLN A 132 4.45 0.87 20.24
C GLN A 132 3.11 1.58 20.34
N THR A 133 2.81 2.16 21.51
CA THR A 133 1.56 2.91 21.72
C THR A 133 1.48 4.13 20.79
N GLN A 134 2.57 4.89 20.64
CA GLN A 134 2.61 6.04 19.72
C GLN A 134 2.45 5.63 18.26
N VAL A 135 3.17 4.59 17.82
CA VAL A 135 3.05 4.01 16.47
C VAL A 135 1.62 3.57 16.20
N PHE A 136 1.00 2.85 17.14
CA PHE A 136 -0.37 2.36 17.03
C PHE A 136 -1.41 3.49 17.03
N ASN A 137 -1.22 4.53 17.85
CA ASN A 137 -2.09 5.69 17.86
C ASN A 137 -2.11 6.40 16.50
N ILE A 138 -0.96 6.57 15.85
CA ILE A 138 -0.90 7.19 14.53
C ILE A 138 -1.64 6.34 13.49
N ILE A 139 -1.41 5.03 13.47
CA ILE A 139 -2.10 4.12 12.54
C ILE A 139 -3.61 4.17 12.77
N TYR A 140 -4.02 4.15 14.02
CA TYR A 140 -5.42 4.29 14.41
C TYR A 140 -5.99 5.61 13.93
N THR A 141 -5.33 6.74 14.14
CA THR A 141 -5.77 8.06 13.65
C THR A 141 -5.86 8.09 12.12
N LEU A 142 -4.84 7.56 11.43
CA LEU A 142 -4.79 7.45 9.97
C LEU A 142 -5.92 6.59 9.41
N SER A 143 -6.42 5.61 10.14
CA SER A 143 -7.57 4.82 9.70
C SER A 143 -8.88 5.60 9.61
N PHE A 144 -8.99 6.78 10.23
CA PHE A 144 -10.15 7.66 10.08
C PHE A 144 -10.04 8.57 8.85
N SER A 145 -8.93 8.51 8.12
CA SER A 145 -8.77 9.21 6.85
C SER A 145 -9.67 8.62 5.75
N ASN A 146 -10.01 9.44 4.76
CA ASN A 146 -10.78 9.03 3.58
C ASN A 146 -9.95 9.25 2.31
N PRO A 147 -8.99 8.36 2.01
CA PRO A 147 -8.11 8.52 0.87
C PRO A 147 -8.91 8.55 -0.43
N PRO A 148 -8.58 9.46 -1.37
CA PRO A 148 -9.04 9.30 -2.73
C PRO A 148 -8.44 8.00 -3.31
N PRO A 149 -9.02 7.44 -4.38
CA PRO A 149 -8.60 6.13 -4.88
C PRO A 149 -7.10 6.01 -5.18
N ASP A 150 -6.49 7.05 -5.74
CA ASP A 150 -5.06 7.12 -6.06
C ASP A 150 -4.14 7.05 -4.83
N LYS A 151 -4.66 7.26 -3.62
CA LYS A 151 -3.89 7.22 -2.37
C LYS A 151 -4.03 5.91 -1.61
N ILE A 152 -4.71 4.90 -2.17
CA ILE A 152 -4.82 3.56 -1.56
C ILE A 152 -3.44 2.92 -1.31
N PHE A 153 -2.46 3.19 -2.19
CA PHE A 153 -1.12 2.60 -2.13
C PHE A 153 -0.37 3.01 -0.85
N LEU A 154 -0.58 4.23 -0.37
CA LEU A 154 -0.03 4.69 0.92
C LEU A 154 -0.60 3.87 2.09
N ILE A 155 -1.88 3.50 2.03
CA ILE A 155 -2.51 2.65 3.06
C ILE A 155 -2.01 1.20 2.96
N LEU A 156 -1.77 0.70 1.74
CA LEU A 156 -1.13 -0.60 1.53
C LEU A 156 0.29 -0.62 2.11
N ASP A 157 1.09 0.43 1.88
CA ASP A 157 2.44 0.53 2.42
C ASP A 157 2.44 0.63 3.96
N LEU A 158 1.48 1.36 4.53
CA LEU A 158 1.25 1.38 5.98
C LEU A 158 0.91 -0.01 6.52
N TYR A 159 -0.02 -0.72 5.86
CA TYR A 159 -0.39 -2.08 6.25
C TYR A 159 0.81 -3.02 6.21
N GLN A 160 1.59 -2.99 5.12
CA GLN A 160 2.78 -3.83 4.95
C GLN A 160 3.85 -3.51 6.00
N THR A 161 4.07 -2.22 6.29
CA THR A 161 5.03 -1.77 7.29
C THR A 161 4.62 -2.21 8.69
N LEU A 162 3.34 -2.09 9.04
CA LEU A 162 2.81 -2.59 10.31
C LEU A 162 2.90 -4.13 10.38
N GLU A 163 2.51 -4.84 9.33
CA GLU A 163 2.58 -6.30 9.27
C GLU A 163 4.02 -6.79 9.49
N HIS A 164 4.99 -6.13 8.85
CA HIS A 164 6.41 -6.40 9.03
C HIS A 164 6.87 -6.14 10.46
N PHE A 165 6.55 -4.95 11.00
CA PHE A 165 6.88 -4.58 12.38
C PHE A 165 6.31 -5.57 13.40
N LEU A 166 5.08 -6.03 13.22
CA LEU A 166 4.45 -7.02 14.11
C LEU A 166 5.01 -8.44 13.97
N LYS A 167 5.64 -8.78 12.83
CA LYS A 167 6.25 -10.11 12.58
C LYS A 167 7.71 -10.19 13.01
N GLU A 168 8.51 -9.19 12.68
CA GLU A 168 9.94 -9.17 13.01
C GLU A 168 10.16 -8.93 14.51
N THR A 169 9.21 -8.27 15.16
CA THR A 169 9.19 -8.31 16.61
C THR A 169 8.73 -9.68 17.10
N CYS A 170 9.67 -10.49 17.62
CA CYS A 170 9.33 -11.51 18.61
C CYS A 170 8.80 -10.91 19.94
N PHE A 171 8.18 -9.71 19.94
CA PHE A 171 7.61 -9.04 21.13
C PHE A 171 6.39 -9.73 21.71
N ILE A 172 5.80 -10.68 20.98
CA ILE A 172 4.59 -11.39 21.38
C ILE A 172 4.93 -12.79 21.91
N ALA A 173 6.20 -13.16 22.13
CA ALA A 173 6.48 -14.53 22.58
C ALA A 173 5.72 -14.87 23.88
N LYS A 174 5.39 -13.87 24.72
CA LYS A 174 4.19 -13.88 25.58
C LYS A 174 3.68 -12.46 25.77
N PRO A 175 2.52 -12.04 25.23
CA PRO A 175 1.89 -10.81 25.71
C PRO A 175 1.55 -11.06 27.18
N ARG A 176 2.38 -10.54 28.11
CA ARG A 176 2.06 -10.55 29.55
C ARG A 176 0.77 -9.78 29.80
N ASN A 177 0.41 -8.87 28.90
CA ASN A 177 -0.81 -8.10 28.91
C ASN A 177 -1.82 -8.59 27.83
N PRO A 178 -2.99 -9.13 28.21
CA PRO A 178 -4.02 -9.57 27.26
C PRO A 178 -4.58 -8.44 26.37
N PHE A 179 -4.43 -7.17 26.75
CA PHE A 179 -4.81 -6.05 25.88
C PHE A 179 -3.97 -5.97 24.59
N GLN A 180 -2.65 -6.20 24.67
CA GLN A 180 -1.76 -6.10 23.50
C GLN A 180 -2.02 -7.21 22.48
N ALA A 181 -2.36 -8.41 22.96
CA ALA A 181 -2.78 -9.53 22.10
C ALA A 181 -4.05 -9.22 21.28
N THR A 182 -4.86 -8.26 21.73
CA THR A 182 -6.14 -7.91 21.11
C THR A 182 -6.04 -6.68 20.18
N VAL A 183 -5.19 -5.71 20.52
CA VAL A 183 -5.08 -4.43 19.78
C VAL A 183 -4.33 -4.57 18.46
N GLN A 184 -3.29 -5.41 18.40
CA GLN A 184 -2.46 -5.54 17.20
C GLN A 184 -3.23 -6.14 15.99
N PRO A 185 -4.01 -7.24 16.14
CA PRO A 185 -4.84 -7.74 15.04
C PRO A 185 -5.90 -6.72 14.63
N GLN A 186 -6.46 -5.95 15.58
CA GLN A 186 -7.48 -4.95 15.29
C GLN A 186 -6.96 -3.83 14.39
N LEU A 187 -5.73 -3.36 14.56
CA LEU A 187 -5.14 -2.32 13.70
C LEU A 187 -4.94 -2.80 12.26
N LEU A 188 -4.44 -4.02 12.07
CA LEU A 188 -4.32 -4.60 10.73
C LEU A 188 -5.70 -4.79 10.08
N THR A 189 -6.70 -5.24 10.83
CA THR A 189 -8.08 -5.37 10.34
C THR A 189 -8.64 -4.01 9.92
N VAL A 190 -8.44 -2.97 10.72
CA VAL A 190 -8.93 -1.61 10.42
C VAL A 190 -8.29 -1.04 9.13
N LEU A 191 -6.99 -1.26 8.92
CA LEU A 191 -6.34 -0.89 7.68
C LEU A 191 -6.81 -1.75 6.49
N ALA A 192 -7.02 -3.05 6.70
CA ALA A 192 -7.56 -3.95 5.69
C ALA A 192 -8.96 -3.51 5.24
N ASP A 193 -9.84 -3.18 6.18
CA ASP A 193 -11.19 -2.67 5.92
C ASP A 193 -11.12 -1.36 5.13
N LYS A 194 -10.14 -0.49 5.42
CA LYS A 194 -9.93 0.75 4.66
C LYS A 194 -9.53 0.48 3.21
N ILE A 195 -8.58 -0.44 2.99
CA ILE A 195 -8.14 -0.84 1.65
C ILE A 195 -9.34 -1.42 0.88
N SER A 196 -10.08 -2.35 1.48
CA SER A 196 -11.27 -2.95 0.87
C SER A 196 -12.36 -1.92 0.59
N SER A 197 -12.59 -0.97 1.50
CA SER A 197 -13.55 0.11 1.30
C SER A 197 -13.14 1.04 0.16
N ASN A 198 -11.86 1.39 0.05
CA ASN A 198 -11.36 2.26 -1.01
C ASN A 198 -11.46 1.57 -2.38
N LEU A 199 -11.09 0.28 -2.47
CA LEU A 199 -11.28 -0.52 -3.68
C LEU A 199 -12.76 -0.57 -4.10
N SER A 200 -13.68 -0.78 -3.15
CA SER A 200 -15.12 -0.76 -3.45
C SER A 200 -15.61 0.60 -3.95
N ILE A 201 -15.07 1.71 -3.42
CA ILE A 201 -15.37 3.06 -3.90
C ILE A 201 -14.88 3.23 -5.34
N PHE A 202 -13.64 2.82 -5.63
CA PHE A 202 -13.08 2.88 -6.98
C PHE A 202 -13.94 2.10 -7.99
N GLU A 203 -14.31 0.87 -7.65
CA GLU A 203 -15.15 0.02 -8.52
C GLU A 203 -16.53 0.63 -8.75
N LYS A 204 -17.17 1.19 -7.71
CA LYS A 204 -18.45 1.90 -7.87
C LYS A 204 -18.30 3.13 -8.75
N VAL A 205 -17.24 3.91 -8.57
CA VAL A 205 -16.96 5.07 -9.42
C VAL A 205 -16.82 4.64 -10.87
N LEU A 206 -16.15 3.52 -11.16
CA LEU A 206 -16.06 2.98 -12.52
C LEU A 206 -17.41 2.49 -13.05
N LEU A 207 -18.20 1.80 -12.23
CA LEU A 207 -19.51 1.27 -12.63
C LEU A 207 -20.46 2.38 -13.09
N TYR A 208 -20.50 3.49 -12.35
CA TYR A 208 -21.37 4.64 -12.63
C TYR A 208 -20.71 5.70 -13.52
N HIS A 209 -19.51 5.44 -14.05
CA HIS A 209 -18.81 6.42 -14.88
C HIS A 209 -19.40 6.45 -16.30
N GLU A 210 -20.24 7.45 -16.56
CA GLU A 210 -20.75 7.76 -17.88
C GLU A 210 -19.98 8.93 -18.51
N SER A 211 -19.44 8.71 -19.71
CA SER A 211 -18.82 9.78 -20.50
C SER A 211 -19.15 9.58 -21.97
N SER A 212 -19.88 10.53 -22.54
CA SER A 212 -20.18 10.60 -23.97
C SER A 212 -19.13 11.38 -24.77
N VAL A 213 -18.11 11.92 -24.08
CA VAL A 213 -17.06 12.72 -24.73
C VAL A 213 -16.05 11.77 -25.38
N ILE A 214 -15.96 11.85 -26.71
CA ILE A 214 -14.95 11.15 -27.49
C ILE A 214 -13.67 11.99 -27.48
N PHE A 215 -12.60 11.43 -26.92
CA PHE A 215 -11.30 12.10 -26.89
C PHE A 215 -10.60 12.02 -28.25
N VAL A 216 -10.25 13.16 -28.83
CA VAL A 216 -9.53 13.27 -30.11
C VAL A 216 -8.03 13.05 -29.91
N GLY A 217 -7.66 11.88 -29.41
CA GLY A 217 -6.27 11.48 -29.21
C GLY A 217 -6.08 9.98 -29.32
N PRO A 218 -4.83 9.49 -29.19
CA PRO A 218 -4.50 8.11 -29.53
C PRO A 218 -5.14 7.08 -28.59
N VAL A 219 -5.34 7.41 -27.31
CA VAL A 219 -5.99 6.57 -26.29
C VAL A 219 -6.79 7.48 -25.36
N ASP A 220 -7.98 7.03 -24.96
CA ASP A 220 -8.87 7.75 -24.04
C ASP A 220 -8.22 7.90 -22.65
N PRO A 221 -8.46 8.99 -21.92
CA PRO A 221 -7.91 9.17 -20.57
C PRO A 221 -8.32 8.08 -19.56
N LEU A 222 -9.55 7.55 -19.65
CA LEU A 222 -10.06 6.62 -18.66
C LEU A 222 -9.31 5.27 -18.68
N PRO A 223 -9.17 4.56 -19.83
CA PRO A 223 -8.36 3.34 -19.88
C PRO A 223 -6.93 3.54 -19.37
N ARG A 224 -6.31 4.69 -19.66
CA ARG A 224 -4.95 5.00 -19.17
C ARG A 224 -4.89 5.06 -17.65
N TYR A 225 -5.79 5.84 -17.04
CA TYR A 225 -5.85 6.00 -15.59
C TYR A 225 -6.14 4.66 -14.90
N VAL A 226 -7.12 3.90 -15.38
CA VAL A 226 -7.53 2.66 -14.73
C VAL A 226 -6.50 1.55 -14.90
N MET A 227 -5.86 1.44 -16.07
CA MET A 227 -4.77 0.47 -16.25
C MET A 227 -3.56 0.83 -15.38
N HIS A 228 -3.21 2.11 -15.27
CA HIS A 228 -2.14 2.54 -14.36
C HIS A 228 -2.47 2.14 -12.92
N TYR A 229 -3.68 2.47 -12.44
CA TYR A 229 -4.15 2.07 -11.11
C TYR A 229 -4.07 0.55 -10.91
N LEU A 230 -4.58 -0.23 -11.86
CA LEU A 230 -4.64 -1.69 -11.76
C LEU A 230 -3.25 -2.35 -11.79
N CYS A 231 -2.33 -1.82 -12.60
CA CYS A 231 -0.94 -2.29 -12.62
C CYS A 231 -0.28 -2.08 -11.26
N TYR A 232 -0.37 -0.88 -10.70
CA TYR A 232 0.16 -0.57 -9.36
C TYR A 232 -0.50 -1.42 -8.28
N LEU A 233 -1.82 -1.62 -8.34
CA LEU A 233 -2.53 -2.49 -7.39
C LEU A 233 -1.99 -3.92 -7.39
N CYS A 234 -1.68 -4.46 -8.56
CA CYS A 234 -1.17 -5.83 -8.69
C CYS A 234 0.27 -6.00 -8.19
N GLU A 235 1.07 -4.93 -8.10
CA GLU A 235 2.39 -4.98 -7.45
C GLU A 235 2.28 -5.36 -5.96
N HIS A 236 1.14 -5.08 -5.33
CA HIS A 236 0.84 -5.46 -3.94
C HIS A 236 0.02 -6.76 -3.82
N LYS A 237 0.01 -7.64 -4.85
CA LYS A 237 -0.82 -8.87 -4.88
C LYS A 237 -0.65 -9.77 -3.65
N SER A 238 0.55 -9.86 -3.09
CA SER A 238 0.84 -10.71 -1.93
C SER A 238 0.11 -10.23 -0.66
N THR A 239 -0.04 -8.92 -0.50
CA THR A 239 -0.82 -8.31 0.57
C THR A 239 -2.31 -8.45 0.28
N LEU A 240 -2.75 -8.10 -0.93
CA LEU A 240 -4.17 -8.13 -1.30
C LEU A 240 -4.78 -9.54 -1.20
N ARG A 241 -4.02 -10.60 -1.52
CA ARG A 241 -4.45 -12.00 -1.35
C ARG A 241 -4.71 -12.40 0.10
N LYS A 242 -4.20 -11.66 1.09
CA LYS A 242 -4.46 -11.90 2.53
C LYS A 242 -5.69 -11.14 3.04
N LEU A 243 -6.17 -10.13 2.30
CA LEU A 243 -7.26 -9.28 2.73
C LEU A 243 -8.61 -9.88 2.33
N SER A 244 -9.65 -9.57 3.10
CA SER A 244 -11.03 -9.80 2.68
C SER A 244 -11.46 -8.69 1.73
N LEU A 245 -11.42 -8.96 0.43
CA LEU A 245 -11.83 -8.02 -0.60
C LEU A 245 -13.35 -7.81 -0.61
N PRO A 246 -13.83 -6.63 -1.03
CA PRO A 246 -15.26 -6.31 -1.02
C PRO A 246 -16.03 -7.19 -2.00
N LYS A 247 -17.36 -7.23 -1.88
CA LYS A 247 -18.19 -7.77 -2.95
C LYS A 247 -18.11 -6.84 -4.15
N LEU A 248 -17.99 -7.42 -5.35
CA LEU A 248 -18.02 -6.66 -6.60
C LEU A 248 -19.36 -5.90 -6.70
N PRO A 249 -19.35 -4.64 -7.15
CA PRO A 249 -20.58 -3.91 -7.38
C PRO A 249 -21.28 -4.44 -8.63
N SER A 250 -22.61 -4.36 -8.64
CA SER A 250 -23.45 -4.71 -9.79
C SER A 250 -24.61 -3.73 -9.88
N ILE A 251 -25.06 -3.46 -11.11
CA ILE A 251 -26.26 -2.65 -11.37
C ILE A 251 -27.51 -3.53 -11.15
N ASP A 252 -27.50 -4.75 -11.71
CA ASP A 252 -28.57 -5.76 -11.58
C ASP A 252 -28.01 -7.17 -11.30
N GLU A 253 -28.85 -8.13 -10.88
CA GLU A 253 -28.45 -9.54 -10.72
C GLU A 253 -28.07 -10.21 -12.06
N ASP A 254 -28.67 -9.78 -13.18
CA ASP A 254 -28.38 -10.30 -14.53
C ASP A 254 -27.00 -9.86 -15.06
N ASP A 255 -26.50 -8.68 -14.70
CA ASP A 255 -25.14 -8.23 -15.06
C ASP A 255 -24.07 -9.09 -14.39
N LEU A 256 -24.33 -9.53 -13.15
CA LEU A 256 -23.48 -10.49 -12.45
C LEU A 256 -23.42 -11.83 -13.18
N VAL A 257 -24.51 -12.24 -13.85
CA VAL A 257 -24.55 -13.45 -14.69
C VAL A 257 -23.72 -13.25 -15.97
N LEU A 258 -23.79 -12.08 -16.60
CA LEU A 258 -23.01 -11.78 -17.81
C LEU A 258 -21.50 -11.88 -17.57
N TYR A 259 -21.02 -11.44 -16.41
CA TYR A 259 -19.61 -11.52 -16.03
C TYR A 259 -19.27 -12.83 -15.30
N SER A 260 -20.26 -13.66 -14.97
CA SER A 260 -20.06 -14.83 -14.11
C SER A 260 -19.16 -15.88 -14.74
N GLU A 261 -19.18 -16.05 -16.06
CA GLU A 261 -18.37 -17.06 -16.75
C GLU A 261 -16.89 -16.69 -16.74
N GLU A 262 -16.52 -15.44 -16.99
CA GLU A 262 -15.13 -14.97 -16.95
C GLU A 262 -14.57 -14.96 -15.52
N LEU A 263 -15.43 -14.76 -14.54
CA LEU A 263 -15.07 -14.68 -13.13
C LEU A 263 -15.08 -16.06 -12.42
N LYS A 264 -15.63 -17.10 -13.06
CA LYS A 264 -15.76 -18.43 -12.46
C LYS A 264 -14.41 -19.11 -12.27
N GLY A 265 -14.17 -19.61 -11.06
CA GLY A 265 -12.94 -20.33 -10.72
C GLY A 265 -11.71 -19.43 -10.55
N GLN A 266 -11.88 -18.12 -10.65
CA GLN A 266 -10.82 -17.13 -10.41
C GLN A 266 -10.61 -16.90 -8.92
N SER A 267 -9.39 -16.54 -8.53
CA SER A 267 -9.13 -16.05 -7.17
C SER A 267 -9.88 -14.74 -6.92
N GLU A 268 -10.14 -14.38 -5.66
CA GLU A 268 -10.82 -13.11 -5.34
C GLU A 268 -10.12 -11.91 -5.99
N LEU A 269 -8.79 -11.78 -5.85
CA LEU A 269 -8.04 -10.69 -6.48
C LEU A 269 -8.15 -10.69 -8.01
N SER A 270 -8.06 -11.88 -8.63
CA SER A 270 -8.26 -12.05 -10.07
C SER A 270 -9.65 -11.58 -10.50
N ARG A 271 -10.68 -11.90 -9.71
CA ARG A 271 -12.06 -11.52 -9.95
C ARG A 271 -12.20 -9.99 -10.00
N HIS A 272 -11.60 -9.29 -9.04
CA HIS A 272 -11.58 -7.82 -9.00
C HIS A 272 -10.82 -7.22 -10.21
N ALA A 273 -9.63 -7.73 -10.52
CA ALA A 273 -8.82 -7.23 -11.63
C ALA A 273 -9.52 -7.44 -12.99
N ILE A 274 -10.07 -8.63 -13.23
CA ILE A 274 -10.83 -8.96 -14.45
C ILE A 274 -12.06 -8.07 -14.56
N TRP A 275 -12.83 -7.90 -13.48
CA TRP A 275 -14.02 -7.07 -13.48
C TRP A 275 -13.70 -5.61 -13.82
N ILE A 276 -12.62 -5.03 -13.25
CA ILE A 276 -12.17 -3.68 -13.59
C ILE A 276 -11.88 -3.55 -15.09
N ILE A 277 -11.19 -4.54 -15.68
CA ILE A 277 -10.91 -4.55 -17.13
C ILE A 277 -12.22 -4.65 -17.92
N MET A 278 -13.17 -5.49 -17.50
CA MET A 278 -14.48 -5.61 -18.15
C MET A 278 -15.25 -4.30 -18.16
N MET A 279 -15.21 -3.53 -17.07
CA MET A 279 -15.85 -2.21 -17.00
C MET A 279 -15.26 -1.23 -18.01
N ILE A 280 -13.93 -1.17 -18.11
CA ILE A 280 -13.27 -0.30 -19.10
C ILE A 280 -13.60 -0.77 -20.53
N MET A 281 -13.62 -2.07 -20.77
CA MET A 281 -13.97 -2.63 -22.09
C MET A 281 -15.41 -2.26 -22.48
N SER A 282 -16.36 -2.39 -21.56
CA SER A 282 -17.76 -1.94 -21.77
C SER A 282 -17.84 -0.44 -22.05
N ASN A 283 -17.08 0.38 -21.31
CA ASN A 283 -17.00 1.82 -21.56
C ASN A 283 -16.46 2.15 -22.96
N ILE A 284 -15.40 1.45 -23.40
CA ILE A 284 -14.82 1.60 -24.73
C ILE A 284 -15.85 1.21 -25.81
N GLU A 285 -16.54 0.10 -25.63
CA GLU A 285 -17.58 -0.36 -26.56
C GLU A 285 -18.76 0.63 -26.63
N GLY A 286 -19.16 1.21 -25.50
CA GLY A 286 -20.18 2.25 -25.43
C GLY A 286 -19.76 3.51 -26.19
N LYS A 287 -18.53 4.02 -25.97
CA LYS A 287 -17.99 5.19 -26.66
C LYS A 287 -17.75 4.95 -28.16
N ALA A 288 -17.33 3.75 -28.55
CA ALA A 288 -17.14 3.38 -29.95
C ALA A 288 -18.44 3.52 -30.76
N LYS A 289 -19.60 3.21 -30.15
CA LYS A 289 -20.93 3.36 -30.77
C LYS A 289 -21.37 4.81 -30.96
N LEU A 290 -20.74 5.76 -30.27
CA LEU A 290 -21.04 7.19 -30.38
C LEU A 290 -20.22 7.89 -31.48
N CYS A 291 -19.26 7.20 -32.10
CA CYS A 291 -18.46 7.75 -33.19
C CYS A 291 -19.32 7.99 -34.44
N GLU A 292 -18.94 9.00 -35.24
CA GLU A 292 -19.71 9.47 -36.40
C GLU A 292 -19.96 8.38 -37.46
N ASP A 293 -18.96 7.52 -37.68
CA ASP A 293 -19.05 6.37 -38.58
C ASP A 293 -18.49 5.09 -37.91
N GLY A 294 -18.82 3.94 -38.53
CA GLY A 294 -18.41 2.64 -38.03
C GLY A 294 -16.89 2.43 -38.05
N SER A 295 -16.18 3.04 -39.02
CA SER A 295 -14.72 2.94 -39.12
C SER A 295 -14.05 3.60 -37.91
N ALA A 296 -14.41 4.85 -37.62
CA ALA A 296 -13.92 5.63 -36.50
C ALA A 296 -14.20 4.94 -35.15
N GLY A 297 -15.39 4.35 -35.00
CA GLY A 297 -15.74 3.55 -33.82
C GLY A 297 -14.81 2.34 -33.63
N HIS A 298 -14.57 1.56 -34.69
CA HIS A 298 -13.67 0.41 -34.62
C HIS A 298 -12.20 0.81 -34.45
N PHE A 299 -11.76 1.92 -35.04
CA PHE A 299 -10.43 2.48 -34.82
C PHE A 299 -10.24 2.89 -33.35
N PHE A 300 -11.21 3.61 -32.77
CA PHE A 300 -11.21 3.98 -31.36
C PHE A 300 -11.14 2.75 -30.45
N ALA A 301 -11.98 1.75 -30.68
CA ALA A 301 -11.95 0.50 -29.92
C ALA A 301 -10.61 -0.22 -30.06
N MET A 302 -10.12 -0.40 -31.29
CA MET A 302 -8.82 -1.03 -31.57
C MET A 302 -7.68 -0.35 -30.80
N LYS A 303 -7.61 0.98 -30.81
CA LYS A 303 -6.53 1.72 -30.14
C LYS A 303 -6.57 1.56 -28.63
N ASN A 304 -7.75 1.70 -28.01
CA ASN A 304 -7.89 1.57 -26.56
C ASN A 304 -7.69 0.13 -26.07
N ILE A 305 -8.23 -0.87 -26.78
CA ILE A 305 -8.01 -2.28 -26.46
C ILE A 305 -6.54 -2.66 -26.64
N SER A 306 -5.89 -2.17 -27.70
CA SER A 306 -4.46 -2.39 -27.92
C SER A 306 -3.62 -1.83 -26.78
N TYR A 307 -4.01 -0.69 -26.20
CA TYR A 307 -3.37 -0.13 -25.02
C TYR A 307 -3.53 -1.05 -23.80
N ILE A 308 -4.75 -1.49 -23.50
CA ILE A 308 -5.01 -2.42 -22.37
C ILE A 308 -4.17 -3.70 -22.51
N VAL A 309 -4.18 -4.32 -23.70
CA VAL A 309 -3.39 -5.53 -23.96
C VAL A 309 -1.89 -5.26 -23.82
N HIS A 310 -1.41 -4.10 -24.27
CA HIS A 310 -0.02 -3.71 -24.11
C HIS A 310 0.38 -3.58 -22.64
N GLU A 311 -0.39 -2.85 -21.83
CA GLU A 311 -0.13 -2.68 -20.40
C GLU A 311 -0.08 -4.04 -19.68
N ILE A 312 -1.05 -4.92 -19.94
CA ILE A 312 -1.04 -6.29 -19.38
C ILE A 312 0.20 -7.08 -19.83
N THR A 313 0.66 -6.88 -21.06
CA THR A 313 1.83 -7.58 -21.58
C THR A 313 3.12 -7.13 -20.90
N VAL A 314 3.26 -5.84 -20.61
CA VAL A 314 4.44 -5.25 -19.99
C VAL A 314 4.45 -5.49 -18.48
N HIS A 315 3.29 -5.50 -17.82
CA HIS A 315 3.17 -5.68 -16.38
C HIS A 315 2.91 -7.15 -15.99
N HIS A 316 3.98 -7.88 -15.69
CA HIS A 316 3.94 -9.31 -15.32
C HIS A 316 2.98 -9.60 -14.15
N GLU A 317 2.98 -8.76 -13.11
CA GLU A 317 2.14 -8.93 -11.93
C GLU A 317 0.65 -8.92 -12.28
N LEU A 318 0.24 -7.99 -13.14
CA LEU A 318 -1.13 -7.91 -13.64
C LEU A 318 -1.47 -9.14 -14.50
N LYS A 319 -0.57 -9.54 -15.40
CA LYS A 319 -0.75 -10.73 -16.25
C LYS A 319 -0.92 -12.01 -15.45
N GLU A 320 -0.14 -12.18 -14.39
CA GLU A 320 -0.29 -13.32 -13.47
C GLU A 320 -1.63 -13.28 -12.74
N VAL A 321 -2.06 -12.11 -12.26
CA VAL A 321 -3.32 -11.95 -11.52
C VAL A 321 -4.53 -12.29 -12.39
N ILE A 322 -4.58 -11.82 -13.64
CA ILE A 322 -5.74 -12.08 -14.52
C ILE A 322 -5.71 -13.47 -15.18
N GLY A 323 -4.54 -14.08 -15.29
CA GLY A 323 -4.33 -15.38 -15.93
C GLY A 323 -4.29 -15.35 -17.46
N TYR A 324 -3.65 -16.36 -18.05
CA TYR A 324 -3.47 -16.49 -19.50
C TYR A 324 -4.80 -16.67 -20.24
N ASP A 325 -5.75 -17.42 -19.67
CA ASP A 325 -7.05 -17.69 -20.33
C ASP A 325 -7.83 -16.40 -20.60
N TYR A 326 -7.87 -15.47 -19.63
CA TYR A 326 -8.54 -14.19 -19.83
C TYR A 326 -7.74 -13.26 -20.76
N TYR A 327 -6.41 -13.27 -20.64
CA TYR A 327 -5.54 -12.52 -21.53
C TYR A 327 -5.73 -12.91 -23.02
N ASP A 328 -5.82 -14.20 -23.32
CA ASP A 328 -6.03 -14.68 -24.69
C ASP A 328 -7.40 -14.23 -25.24
N LYS A 329 -8.44 -14.17 -24.39
CA LYS A 329 -9.74 -13.59 -24.77
C LYS A 329 -9.63 -12.10 -25.12
N LEU A 330 -8.82 -11.33 -24.38
CA LEU A 330 -8.59 -9.91 -24.70
C LEU A 330 -7.86 -9.75 -26.04
N ILE A 331 -6.91 -10.63 -26.36
CA ILE A 331 -6.27 -10.67 -27.68
C ILE A 331 -7.30 -10.95 -28.78
N GLN A 332 -8.20 -11.93 -28.58
CA GLN A 332 -9.26 -12.22 -29.55
C GLN A 332 -10.17 -11.00 -29.79
N LYS A 333 -10.53 -10.27 -28.71
CA LYS A 333 -11.29 -9.02 -28.83
C LYS A 333 -10.52 -7.95 -29.60
N LEU A 334 -9.21 -7.82 -29.38
CA LEU A 334 -8.34 -6.91 -30.11
C LEU A 334 -8.31 -7.25 -31.61
N ASP A 335 -8.12 -8.52 -31.95
CA ASP A 335 -8.04 -8.95 -33.35
C ASP A 335 -9.38 -8.78 -34.07
N HIS A 336 -10.49 -9.00 -33.37
CA HIS A 336 -11.83 -8.70 -33.91
C HIS A 336 -12.01 -7.20 -34.19
N ALA A 337 -11.57 -6.32 -33.28
CA ALA A 337 -11.63 -4.88 -33.48
C ALA A 337 -10.75 -4.42 -34.67
N LYS A 338 -9.53 -4.95 -34.80
CA LYS A 338 -8.64 -4.69 -35.94
C LYS A 338 -9.27 -5.13 -37.26
N PHE A 339 -9.84 -6.34 -37.29
CA PHE A 339 -10.46 -6.89 -38.49
C PHE A 339 -11.63 -6.03 -38.98
N ASN A 340 -12.53 -5.63 -38.07
CA ASN A 340 -13.68 -4.81 -38.44
C ASN A 340 -13.29 -3.41 -38.94
N TYR A 341 -12.28 -2.78 -38.32
CA TYR A 341 -11.73 -1.51 -38.79
C TYR A 341 -11.22 -1.63 -40.23
N LEU A 342 -10.31 -2.59 -40.48
CA LEU A 342 -9.72 -2.79 -41.81
C LEU A 342 -10.77 -3.15 -42.87
N ARG A 343 -11.78 -3.95 -42.51
CA ARG A 343 -12.87 -4.32 -43.43
C ARG A 343 -13.64 -3.07 -43.89
N LEU A 344 -14.05 -2.21 -42.97
CA LEU A 344 -14.86 -1.03 -43.31
C LEU A 344 -14.07 0.00 -44.14
N GLU A 345 -12.80 0.25 -43.78
CA GLU A 345 -11.90 1.11 -44.57
C GLU A 345 -11.73 0.58 -46.01
N LEU A 346 -11.52 -0.73 -46.16
CA LEU A 346 -11.39 -1.35 -47.48
C LEU A 346 -12.70 -1.27 -48.28
N GLU A 347 -13.85 -1.47 -47.64
CA GLU A 347 -15.17 -1.32 -48.29
C GLU A 347 -15.41 0.11 -48.79
N GLU A 348 -14.99 1.14 -48.05
CA GLU A 348 -15.07 2.53 -48.49
C GLU A 348 -14.13 2.82 -49.66
N ILE A 349 -12.89 2.33 -49.61
CA ILE A 349 -11.93 2.47 -50.72
C ILE A 349 -12.45 1.79 -52.00
N ILE A 350 -13.03 0.60 -51.87
CA ILE A 350 -13.63 -0.12 -53.02
C ILE A 350 -14.81 0.66 -53.58
N LYS A 351 -15.71 1.18 -52.74
CA LYS A 351 -16.81 2.05 -53.19
C LYS A 351 -16.29 3.28 -53.92
N MET A 352 -15.29 3.98 -53.37
CA MET A 352 -14.71 5.16 -54.01
C MET A 352 -14.08 4.84 -55.37
N ARG A 353 -13.45 3.68 -55.52
CA ARG A 353 -12.94 3.19 -56.82
C ARG A 353 -14.06 2.98 -57.83
N ASP A 354 -15.14 2.34 -57.41
CA ASP A 354 -16.24 1.95 -58.31
C ASP A 354 -17.12 3.15 -58.71
N TYR A 355 -17.22 4.19 -57.88
CA TYR A 355 -17.95 5.43 -58.17
C TYR A 355 -17.09 6.55 -58.82
N GLY A 356 -15.77 6.48 -58.72
CA GLY A 356 -14.84 7.48 -59.29
C GLY A 356 -14.38 7.18 -60.73
N GLY A 357 -15.00 6.21 -61.39
CA GLY A 357 -14.65 5.73 -62.73
C GLY A 357 -15.58 6.17 -63.87
N GLU A 358 -16.42 7.19 -63.67
CA GLU A 358 -17.20 7.86 -64.73
C GLU A 358 -16.59 9.20 -65.17
#